data_AF-A0A7M4A1U2-F1
#
_entry.id   AF-A0A7M4A1U2-F1
#
_cell.length_a   1.000
_cell.length_b   1.000
_cell.length_c   1.000
_cell.angle_alpha   90.00
_cell.angle_beta   90.00
_cell.angle_gamma   90.00
#
_symmetry.space_group_name_H-M   'P 1'
#
loop_
_entity.id
_entity.type
_entity.pdbx_description
1 polymer ?
#
loop_
_entity_poly.entity_id
_entity_poly.type
_entity_poly.pdbx_seq_one_letter_code
_entity_poly.pdbx_strand_id
1 'polypeptide(L)' 'DIRKAFPNYIIWVDTWNCSRGFWEKMKERGKIDIIANDYPWPCINTTCKVCHSDRKVPTRRFFE' A
#
# COMPACT_ATOMS: atom_id res chain seq x y z
N ASP A 1 1.05 4.65 19.54
CA ASP A 1 1.60 5.28 18.33
C ASP A 1 2.43 4.24 17.60
N ILE A 2 2.09 3.93 16.35
CA ILE A 2 2.68 2.82 15.61
C ILE A 2 4.20 2.98 15.41
N ARG A 3 4.70 4.22 15.27
CA ARG A 3 6.14 4.49 15.15
C ARG A 3 6.92 4.32 16.45
N LYS A 4 6.25 4.40 17.60
CA LYS A 4 6.88 4.05 18.89
C LYS A 4 7.05 2.55 19.02
N ALA A 5 6.11 1.76 18.49
CA ALA A 5 6.19 0.30 18.51
C ALA A 5 7.18 -0.25 17.46
N PHE A 6 7.30 0.42 16.32
CA PHE A 6 8.12 -0.01 15.19
C PHE A 6 9.01 1.14 14.67
N PRO A 7 10.02 1.56 15.45
CA PRO A 7 10.79 2.77 15.14
C PRO A 7 11.64 2.64 13.86
N ASN A 8 12.16 1.44 13.56
CA ASN A 8 13.13 1.22 12.50
C ASN A 8 12.62 0.29 11.38
N TYR A 9 11.32 0.02 11.35
CA TYR A 9 10.73 -0.89 10.38
C TYR A 9 9.99 -0.13 9.28
N ILE A 10 10.02 -0.69 8.07
CA ILE A 10 9.14 -0.28 6.99
C ILE A 10 7.74 -0.83 7.29
N ILE A 11 6.80 0.07 7.48
CA ILE A 11 5.41 -0.25 7.74
C ILE A 11 4.64 -0.09 6.45
N TRP A 12 4.15 -1.21 5.93
CA TRP A 12 3.28 -1.22 4.77
C TRP A 12 1.90 -1.72 5.18
N VAL A 13 0.86 -1.15 4.58
CA VAL A 13 -0.53 -1.53 4.85
C VAL A 13 -1.20 -1.92 3.56
N ASP A 14 -1.80 -3.11 3.54
CA ASP A 14 -2.67 -3.52 2.46
C ASP A 14 -4.10 -3.04 2.74
N THR A 15 -4.72 -2.35 1.79
CA THR A 15 -6.03 -1.72 2.01
C THR A 15 -6.91 -1.74 0.76
N TRP A 16 -8.21 -1.87 1.01
CA TRP A 16 -9.27 -1.70 0.01
C TRP A 16 -9.60 -0.22 -0.23
N ASN A 17 -10.38 0.05 -1.28
CA ASN A 17 -10.73 1.41 -1.73
C ASN A 17 -11.46 2.23 -0.65
N CYS A 18 -12.37 1.63 0.11
CA CYS A 18 -13.18 2.34 1.10
C CYS A 18 -12.36 2.88 2.29
N SER A 19 -11.26 2.22 2.65
CA SER A 19 -10.35 2.64 3.72
C SER A 19 -9.11 3.37 3.21
N ARG A 20 -8.91 3.49 1.88
CA ARG A 20 -7.69 4.08 1.29
C ARG A 20 -7.42 5.51 1.75
N GLY A 21 -8.45 6.37 1.75
CA GLY A 21 -8.28 7.77 2.14
C GLY A 21 -7.81 7.94 3.59
N PHE A 22 -8.20 7.02 4.48
CA PHE A 22 -7.66 6.99 5.84
C PHE A 22 -6.16 6.66 5.84
N TRP A 23 -5.73 5.64 5.09
CA TRP A 23 -4.33 5.24 5.06
C TRP A 23 -3.43 6.25 4.35
N GLU A 24 -3.93 6.97 3.34
CA GLU A 24 -3.24 8.09 2.72
C GLU A 24 -2.93 9.20 3.75
N LYS A 25 -3.93 9.61 4.54
CA LYS A 25 -3.73 10.53 5.67
C LYS A 25 -2.69 10.01 6.67
N MET A 26 -2.66 8.69 6.93
CA MET A 26 -1.70 8.09 7.86
C MET A 26 -0.27 8.08 7.28
N LYS A 27 -0.13 7.89 5.96
CA LYS A 27 1.14 8.02 5.25
C LYS A 27 1.65 9.46 5.26
N GLU A 28 0.78 10.43 4.95
CA GLU A 28 1.10 11.88 5.02
C GLU A 28 1.58 12.29 6.42
N ARG A 29 1.00 11.70 7.47
CA ARG A 29 1.38 11.92 8.88
C ARG A 29 2.63 11.14 9.30
N GLY A 30 3.32 10.45 8.38
CA GLY A 30 4.52 9.67 8.64
C GLY A 30 4.29 8.43 9.51
N LYS A 31 3.03 7.98 9.67
CA LYS A 31 2.70 6.81 10.51
C LYS A 31 2.96 5.49 9.81
N ILE A 32 2.86 5.46 8.49
CA ILE A 32 3.17 4.30 7.65
C ILE A 32 4.02 4.76 6.46
N ASP A 33 4.75 3.83 5.84
CA ASP A 33 5.65 4.11 4.73
C ASP A 33 4.97 3.84 3.38
N ILE A 34 4.25 2.72 3.28
CA ILE A 34 3.75 2.20 2.01
C ILE A 34 2.29 1.78 2.18
N ILE A 35 1.50 2.05 1.15
CA ILE A 35 0.15 1.49 1.01
C ILE A 35 0.25 0.48 -0.12
N ALA A 36 0.15 -0.80 0.23
CA ALA A 36 0.00 -1.88 -0.74
C ALA A 36 -1.45 -1.97 -1.19
N ASN A 37 -1.65 -2.63 -2.32
CA ASN A 37 -2.93 -2.62 -3.00
C ASN A 37 -3.58 -3.99 -3.09
N ASP A 38 -4.73 -4.08 -2.46
CA ASP A 38 -5.79 -5.00 -2.82
C ASP A 38 -6.70 -4.30 -3.85
N TYR A 39 -6.23 -4.21 -5.09
CA TYR A 39 -7.05 -3.67 -6.18
C TYR A 39 -8.02 -4.75 -6.68
N PRO A 40 -9.23 -4.39 -7.12
CA PRO A 40 -10.04 -5.28 -7.95
C PRO A 40 -9.37 -5.48 -9.32
N TRP A 41 -9.71 -6.58 -10.01
CA TRP A 41 -9.32 -6.75 -11.40
C TRP A 41 -9.85 -5.58 -12.26
N PRO A 42 -9.07 -5.01 -13.21
CA PRO A 42 -7.74 -5.44 -13.67
C PRO A 42 -6.58 -4.81 -12.88
N CYS A 43 -6.83 -3.85 -11.99
CA CYS A 43 -5.79 -3.16 -11.25
C CYS A 43 -5.03 -4.08 -10.28
N ILE A 44 -5.60 -5.22 -9.89
CA ILE A 44 -4.93 -6.30 -9.14
C ILE A 44 -3.67 -6.83 -9.85
N ASN A 45 -3.66 -6.77 -11.20
CA ASN A 45 -2.54 -7.20 -12.01
C ASN A 45 -1.39 -6.23 -11.76
N THR A 46 -0.37 -6.69 -11.06
CA THR A 46 0.80 -5.91 -10.65
C THR A 46 1.62 -5.40 -11.84
N THR A 47 1.43 -5.99 -13.03
CA THR A 47 2.04 -5.52 -14.30
C THR A 47 1.26 -4.39 -14.97
N CYS A 48 -0.01 -4.15 -14.60
CA CYS A 48 -0.81 -3.05 -15.15
C CYS A 48 -0.25 -1.69 -14.69
N LYS A 49 0.18 -0.89 -15.67
CA LYS A 49 0.64 0.51 -15.46
C LYS A 49 -0.37 1.55 -15.95
N VAL A 50 -1.49 1.14 -16.54
CA VAL A 50 -2.51 2.05 -17.10
C VAL A 50 -3.09 2.95 -16.02
N CYS A 51 -3.50 2.36 -14.89
CA CYS A 51 -4.06 3.12 -13.76
C CYS A 51 -3.00 3.52 -12.73
N HIS A 52 -1.76 3.01 -12.84
CA HIS A 52 -0.71 3.15 -11.83
C HIS A 52 0.68 3.20 -12.48
N SER A 53 1.00 4.35 -13.06
CA SER A 53 2.22 4.57 -13.85
C SER A 53 3.51 4.52 -13.03
N ASP A 54 3.41 4.71 -11.71
CA ASP A 54 4.52 4.85 -10.75
C ASP A 54 4.80 3.59 -9.92
N ARG A 55 4.19 2.44 -10.25
CA ARG A 55 4.42 1.18 -9.53
C ARG A 55 5.89 0.76 -9.56
N LYS A 56 6.53 0.80 -8.39
CA LYS A 56 7.84 0.20 -8.13
C LYS A 56 7.63 -1.25 -7.72
N VAL A 57 7.80 -2.19 -8.67
CA VAL A 57 7.85 -3.67 -8.51
C VAL A 57 6.61 -4.34 -7.85
N PRO A 58 6.34 -5.64 -8.09
CA PRO A 58 5.08 -6.25 -7.67
C PRO A 58 5.09 -6.53 -6.17
N THR A 59 4.66 -5.55 -5.38
CA THR A 59 4.39 -5.71 -3.95
C THR A 59 2.96 -6.21 -3.77
N ARG A 60 2.72 -7.46 -4.17
CA ARG A 60 1.58 -8.23 -3.67
C ARG A 60 2.13 -9.54 -3.15
N ARG A 61 1.61 -10.01 -2.01
CA ARG A 61 1.91 -11.36 -1.51
C ARG A 61 1.79 -12.31 -2.70
N PHE A 62 2.83 -13.11 -2.93
CA PHE A 62 2.69 -14.37 -3.65
C PHE A 62 1.45 -15.05 -3.06
N PHE A 63 0.33 -15.02 -3.80
CA PHE A 63 -0.65 -16.07 -3.68
C PHE A 63 -0.05 -17.18 -4.53
N GLU A 64 0.31 -18.29 -3.88
CA GLU A 64 0.60 -19.56 -4.56
C GLU A 64 -0.47 -19.89 -5.62
#